data_AF-A0A135SZT7-F1
#
_entry.id   AF-A0A135SZT7-F1
#
_cell.length_a   1.000
_cell.length_b   1.000
_cell.length_c   1.000
_cell.angle_alpha   90.00
_cell.angle_beta   90.00
_cell.angle_gamma   90.00
#
_symmetry.space_group_name_H-M   'P 1'
#
loop_
_entity.id
_entity.type
_entity.pdbx_description
1 polymer ?
#
loop_
_entity_poly.entity_id
_entity_poly.type
_entity_poly.pdbx_seq_one_letter_code
_entity_poly.pdbx_strand_id
1 'polypeptide(L)'
;MAERDSRPQGLAAAAAASAPVTPELKIKPPSPLALAQKVDMESKMGEAKSEWNTKNLGFRLGADFFSAACAGTLVAPLVSIIDRSIMENASGRRPLGECVRSCLKELLLRPHAVVFSKPFALIFALYGGTYLTANTLDTAASTIHNTPASSVTSGTAKFAASSTANIGICMYKDQVFARMFGPPGATPRPVPMLTYALFTLRDCMTIFASFNVPPRLGPWLNERMGEEMRKKVSGLTVVQFAAPAMVQLASTPLHLLGLDVYNRPNAAATPVSWQNRWQSVAKNWGISTMARICRIIPAYGVGGVVNRKVRLSLMERAEK
;
A
#
# COMPACT_ATOMS: atom_id res chain seq x y z
N MET A 1 105.39 0.99 -18.63
CA MET A 1 104.77 2.12 -19.36
C MET A 1 103.27 2.00 -19.08
N ALA A 2 102.71 2.83 -18.19
CA ALA A 2 102.29 4.23 -18.42
C ALA A 2 101.08 4.27 -19.39
N GLU A 3 99.96 4.96 -19.16
CA GLU A 3 99.44 5.85 -18.08
C GLU A 3 97.88 5.75 -18.14
N ARG A 4 97.08 5.80 -17.05
CA ARG A 4 96.58 6.96 -16.27
C ARG A 4 95.37 7.71 -16.89
N ASP A 5 94.38 7.96 -16.00
CA ASP A 5 93.34 9.02 -16.02
C ASP A 5 92.25 8.97 -17.13
N SER A 6 91.03 9.57 -17.02
CA SER A 6 90.35 10.34 -15.96
C SER A 6 88.81 10.08 -15.90
N ARG A 7 88.19 10.38 -14.74
CA ARG A 7 86.87 11.03 -14.53
C ARG A 7 87.17 12.35 -13.74
N PRO A 8 86.25 13.30 -13.35
CA PRO A 8 84.78 13.20 -13.18
C PRO A 8 83.95 14.53 -13.38
N GLN A 9 82.66 14.52 -12.94
CA GLN A 9 81.81 15.67 -12.46
C GLN A 9 81.49 16.85 -13.43
N GLY A 10 80.35 17.56 -13.38
CA GLY A 10 79.12 17.47 -12.57
C GLY A 10 78.17 18.68 -12.84
N LEU A 11 77.08 18.81 -12.04
CA LEU A 11 76.17 19.96 -11.86
C LEU A 11 74.95 20.25 -12.81
N ALA A 12 73.78 20.23 -12.16
CA ALA A 12 72.70 21.25 -12.15
C ALA A 12 71.65 21.40 -13.28
N ALA A 13 70.44 20.90 -12.95
CA ALA A 13 69.14 21.60 -12.93
C ALA A 13 68.65 22.49 -14.10
N ALA A 14 67.49 22.10 -14.67
CA ALA A 14 66.36 23.00 -14.96
C ALA A 14 65.05 22.20 -15.12
N ALA A 15 63.92 22.73 -14.64
CA ALA A 15 62.59 22.12 -14.79
C ALA A 15 61.75 22.90 -15.81
N ALA A 16 61.00 22.18 -16.66
CA ALA A 16 59.87 22.73 -17.42
C ALA A 16 58.89 21.59 -17.78
N ALA A 17 57.58 21.87 -17.75
CA ALA A 17 56.52 20.86 -17.84
C ALA A 17 55.93 20.70 -19.26
N SER A 18 55.31 19.53 -19.53
CA SER A 18 54.36 19.36 -20.64
C SER A 18 53.33 18.24 -20.38
N ALA A 19 52.16 18.42 -20.99
CA ALA A 19 50.82 17.88 -20.71
C ALA A 19 50.59 16.34 -20.67
N PRO A 20 49.45 15.86 -20.12
CA PRO A 20 49.11 14.44 -20.02
C PRO A 20 48.47 13.84 -21.29
N VAL A 21 48.64 12.52 -21.50
CA VAL A 21 48.01 11.74 -22.58
C VAL A 21 47.06 10.70 -21.99
N THR A 22 45.80 10.70 -22.41
CA THR A 22 44.77 9.72 -22.02
C THR A 22 44.76 8.50 -22.97
N PRO A 23 44.65 7.25 -22.47
CA PRO A 23 44.58 6.06 -23.31
C PRO A 23 43.16 5.81 -23.87
N GLU A 24 43.07 5.47 -25.15
CA GLU A 24 41.83 5.23 -25.88
C GLU A 24 41.38 3.75 -25.76
N LEU A 25 40.10 3.51 -25.43
CA LEU A 25 39.60 2.18 -25.06
C LEU A 25 38.78 1.56 -26.22
N LYS A 26 39.42 0.74 -27.05
CA LYS A 26 38.79 0.09 -28.22
C LYS A 26 37.78 -1.00 -27.81
N ILE A 27 36.49 -0.71 -27.96
CA ILE A 27 35.41 -1.70 -27.83
C ILE A 27 35.19 -2.37 -29.20
N LYS A 28 35.27 -3.70 -29.25
CA LYS A 28 34.98 -4.50 -30.45
C LYS A 28 33.46 -4.78 -30.53
N PRO A 29 32.79 -4.56 -31.67
CA PRO A 29 31.35 -4.84 -31.80
C PRO A 29 31.07 -6.36 -31.71
N PRO A 30 29.90 -6.77 -31.20
CA PRO A 30 29.52 -8.17 -31.09
C PRO A 30 29.36 -8.83 -32.47
N SER A 31 29.64 -10.13 -32.55
CA SER A 31 29.58 -10.87 -33.81
C SER A 31 28.13 -11.03 -34.32
N PRO A 32 27.89 -11.01 -35.66
CA PRO A 32 26.55 -11.20 -36.23
C PRO A 32 25.88 -12.51 -35.80
N LEU A 33 26.68 -13.57 -35.59
CA LEU A 33 26.22 -14.86 -35.08
C LEU A 33 25.66 -14.79 -33.65
N ALA A 34 26.26 -14.00 -32.76
CA ALA A 34 25.75 -13.82 -31.40
C ALA A 34 24.45 -13.01 -31.39
N LEU A 35 24.30 -12.05 -32.32
CA LEU A 35 23.05 -11.32 -32.55
C LEU A 35 21.96 -12.24 -33.10
N ALA A 36 22.27 -13.07 -34.11
CA ALA A 36 21.32 -14.06 -34.65
C ALA A 36 20.87 -15.07 -33.60
N GLN A 37 21.80 -15.64 -32.81
CA GLN A 37 21.47 -16.55 -31.72
C GLN A 37 20.64 -15.88 -30.62
N LYS A 38 20.88 -14.60 -30.32
CA LYS A 38 20.08 -13.83 -29.37
C LYS A 38 18.67 -13.58 -29.91
N VAL A 39 18.53 -13.23 -31.19
CA VAL A 39 17.23 -13.04 -31.86
C VAL A 39 16.45 -14.36 -31.94
N ASP A 40 17.09 -15.50 -32.24
CA ASP A 40 16.45 -16.82 -32.21
C ASP A 40 16.01 -17.23 -30.79
N MET A 41 16.78 -16.85 -29.77
CA MET A 41 16.43 -17.12 -28.37
C MET A 41 15.31 -16.21 -27.86
N GLU A 42 15.32 -14.92 -28.24
CA GLU A 42 14.24 -13.95 -27.96
C GLU A 42 12.96 -14.31 -28.73
N SER A 43 13.07 -14.81 -29.96
CA SER A 43 11.98 -15.37 -30.76
C SER A 43 11.36 -16.60 -30.09
N LYS A 44 12.18 -17.58 -29.68
CA LYS A 44 11.68 -18.79 -28.97
C LYS A 44 11.13 -18.50 -27.58
N MET A 45 11.54 -17.41 -26.93
CA MET A 45 10.90 -16.91 -25.70
C MET A 45 9.52 -16.26 -25.96
N GLY A 46 9.26 -15.80 -27.18
CA GLY A 46 7.94 -15.30 -27.60
C GLY A 46 6.91 -16.39 -27.94
N GLU A 47 7.36 -17.59 -28.29
CA GLU A 47 6.49 -18.70 -28.73
C GLU A 47 6.21 -19.79 -27.68
N ALA A 48 6.63 -19.58 -26.43
CA ALA A 48 6.14 -20.41 -25.32
C ALA A 48 4.62 -20.18 -25.14
N LYS A 49 3.81 -21.03 -25.76
CA LYS A 49 2.34 -21.08 -25.56
C LYS A 49 2.06 -21.23 -24.06
N SER A 50 1.76 -20.10 -23.43
CA SER A 50 1.47 -20.03 -22.01
C SER A 50 0.12 -20.72 -21.77
N GLU A 51 0.17 -21.99 -21.37
CA GLU A 51 -1.03 -22.72 -20.94
C GLU A 51 -1.62 -22.04 -19.71
N TRP A 52 -2.82 -21.49 -19.86
CA TRP A 52 -3.53 -20.84 -18.76
C TRP A 52 -3.96 -21.88 -17.72
N ASN A 53 -3.58 -21.68 -16.47
CA ASN A 53 -3.88 -22.59 -15.37
C ASN A 53 -5.32 -22.41 -14.88
N THR A 54 -6.28 -22.92 -15.64
CA THR A 54 -7.72 -22.82 -15.35
C THR A 54 -8.24 -23.89 -14.37
N LYS A 55 -7.38 -24.79 -13.87
CA LYS A 55 -7.76 -25.87 -12.93
C LYS A 55 -8.48 -25.28 -11.72
N ASN A 56 -9.71 -25.72 -11.48
CA ASN A 56 -10.54 -25.32 -10.34
C ASN A 56 -10.77 -23.79 -10.22
N LEU A 57 -10.73 -23.03 -11.34
CA LEU A 57 -10.84 -21.56 -11.33
C LEU A 57 -12.08 -21.02 -10.58
N GLY A 58 -13.25 -21.65 -10.75
CA GLY A 58 -14.46 -21.26 -10.00
C GLY A 58 -14.31 -21.42 -8.49
N PHE A 59 -13.62 -22.46 -8.02
CA PHE A 59 -13.31 -22.65 -6.61
C PHE A 59 -12.26 -21.64 -6.12
N ARG A 60 -11.26 -21.30 -6.94
CA ARG A 60 -10.29 -20.23 -6.62
C ARG A 60 -10.98 -18.88 -6.44
N LEU A 61 -11.89 -18.50 -7.34
CA LEU A 61 -12.69 -17.27 -7.22
C LEU A 61 -13.64 -17.33 -6.00
N GLY A 62 -14.21 -18.49 -5.71
CA GLY A 62 -14.98 -18.72 -4.47
C GLY A 62 -14.14 -18.54 -3.20
N ALA A 63 -12.89 -19.01 -3.21
CA ALA A 63 -11.92 -18.82 -2.13
C ALA A 63 -11.49 -17.35 -1.98
N ASP A 64 -11.30 -16.63 -3.08
CA ASP A 64 -11.03 -15.19 -3.09
C ASP A 64 -12.19 -14.40 -2.46
N PHE A 65 -13.43 -14.73 -2.82
CA PHE A 65 -14.65 -14.15 -2.25
C PHE A 65 -14.80 -14.47 -0.77
N PHE A 66 -14.69 -15.75 -0.38
CA PHE A 66 -14.89 -16.17 1.00
C PHE A 66 -13.84 -15.58 1.94
N SER A 67 -12.56 -15.59 1.54
CA SER A 67 -11.48 -14.97 2.33
C SER A 67 -11.66 -13.46 2.51
N ALA A 68 -12.05 -12.75 1.43
CA ALA A 68 -12.35 -11.33 1.48
C ALA A 68 -13.59 -11.02 2.34
N ALA A 69 -14.64 -11.84 2.27
CA ALA A 69 -15.84 -11.71 3.08
C ALA A 69 -15.58 -11.98 4.57
N CYS A 70 -14.76 -12.99 4.92
CA CYS A 70 -14.32 -13.23 6.30
C CYS A 70 -13.55 -12.03 6.85
N ALA A 71 -12.60 -11.49 6.08
CA ALA A 71 -11.83 -10.31 6.49
C ALA A 71 -12.74 -9.07 6.64
N GLY A 72 -13.61 -8.80 5.66
CA GLY A 72 -14.57 -7.69 5.71
C GLY A 72 -15.51 -7.78 6.92
N THR A 73 -16.05 -8.96 7.21
CA THR A 73 -16.96 -9.20 8.34
C THR A 73 -16.28 -8.99 9.69
N LEU A 74 -15.01 -9.40 9.82
CA LEU A 74 -14.22 -9.21 11.04
C LEU A 74 -13.79 -7.74 11.24
N VAL A 75 -13.44 -7.06 10.17
CA VAL A 75 -12.95 -5.67 10.18
C VAL A 75 -14.09 -4.67 10.39
N ALA A 76 -15.25 -4.89 9.76
CA ALA A 76 -16.35 -3.93 9.75
C ALA A 76 -16.84 -3.47 11.14
N PRO A 77 -17.08 -4.35 12.14
CA PRO A 77 -17.53 -3.88 13.45
C PRO A 77 -16.42 -3.12 14.19
N LEU A 78 -15.16 -3.56 14.10
CA LEU A 78 -14.02 -2.90 14.74
C LEU A 78 -13.84 -1.47 14.21
N VAL A 79 -13.84 -1.30 12.88
CA VAL A 79 -13.73 0.03 12.26
C VAL A 79 -14.96 0.89 12.55
N SER A 80 -16.17 0.32 12.55
CA SER A 80 -17.41 1.05 12.88
C SER A 80 -17.39 1.60 14.31
N ILE A 81 -16.93 0.80 15.28
CA ILE A 81 -16.80 1.22 16.70
C ILE A 81 -15.80 2.38 16.80
N ILE A 82 -14.66 2.28 16.11
CA ILE A 82 -13.61 3.30 16.13
C ILE A 82 -14.10 4.61 15.49
N ASP A 83 -14.64 4.55 14.28
CA ASP A 83 -15.17 5.71 13.56
C ASP A 83 -16.27 6.43 14.38
N ARG A 84 -17.23 5.67 14.95
CA ARG A 84 -18.30 6.22 15.80
C ARG A 84 -17.75 6.85 17.07
N SER A 85 -16.80 6.20 17.75
CA SER A 85 -16.23 6.71 19.00
C SER A 85 -15.43 7.99 18.80
N ILE A 86 -14.63 8.07 17.73
CA ILE A 86 -13.91 9.30 17.36
C ILE A 86 -14.91 10.44 17.07
N MET A 87 -15.98 10.17 16.33
CA MET A 87 -17.00 11.16 15.98
C MET A 87 -17.81 11.65 17.20
N GLU A 88 -18.29 10.75 18.07
CA GLU A 88 -19.04 11.12 19.28
C GLU A 88 -18.15 11.91 20.27
N ASN A 89 -16.85 11.58 20.37
CA ASN A 89 -15.90 12.33 21.19
C ASN A 89 -15.55 13.71 20.59
N ALA A 90 -15.31 13.79 19.28
CA ALA A 90 -15.01 15.06 18.60
C ALA A 90 -16.21 16.04 18.60
N SER A 91 -17.44 15.53 18.68
CA SER A 91 -18.65 16.35 18.83
C SER A 91 -18.97 16.72 20.29
N GLY A 92 -18.14 16.31 21.26
CA GLY A 92 -18.36 16.56 22.69
C GLY A 92 -19.58 15.83 23.28
N ARG A 93 -20.21 14.91 22.53
CA ARG A 93 -21.44 14.22 22.95
C ARG A 93 -21.19 13.23 24.10
N ARG A 94 -20.10 12.45 23.99
CA ARG A 94 -19.74 11.37 24.93
C ARG A 94 -18.23 11.14 24.93
N PRO A 95 -17.62 10.76 26.07
CA PRO A 95 -16.21 10.37 26.12
C PRO A 95 -15.98 9.03 25.41
N LEU A 96 -14.79 8.88 24.80
CA LEU A 96 -14.40 7.69 24.01
C LEU A 96 -14.73 6.35 24.68
N GLY A 97 -14.36 6.19 25.96
CA GLY A 97 -14.53 4.91 26.67
C GLY A 97 -15.99 4.47 26.83
N GLU A 98 -16.90 5.41 27.07
CA GLU A 98 -18.33 5.12 27.19
C GLU A 98 -18.95 4.78 25.83
N CYS A 99 -18.56 5.51 24.77
CA CYS A 99 -19.00 5.18 23.42
C CYS A 99 -18.52 3.79 22.99
N VAL A 100 -17.24 3.46 23.20
CA VAL A 100 -16.67 2.13 22.92
C VAL A 100 -17.42 1.05 23.70
N ARG A 101 -17.64 1.24 25.02
CA ARG A 101 -18.38 0.29 25.86
C ARG A 101 -19.83 0.10 25.39
N SER A 102 -20.51 1.18 24.99
CA SER A 102 -21.87 1.13 24.45
C SER A 102 -21.92 0.37 23.13
N CYS A 103 -20.98 0.62 22.21
CA CYS A 103 -20.96 -0.06 20.91
C CYS A 103 -20.56 -1.54 21.03
N LEU A 104 -19.67 -1.89 21.96
CA LEU A 104 -19.37 -3.29 22.32
C LEU A 104 -20.59 -3.99 22.90
N LYS A 105 -21.34 -3.33 23.80
CA LYS A 105 -22.60 -3.86 24.34
C LYS A 105 -23.66 -4.04 23.26
N GLU A 106 -23.76 -3.11 22.31
CA GLU A 106 -24.67 -3.20 21.15
C GLU A 106 -24.28 -4.36 20.22
N LEU A 107 -22.99 -4.53 19.92
CA LEU A 107 -22.46 -5.64 19.12
C LEU A 107 -22.70 -7.01 19.78
N LEU A 108 -22.53 -7.12 21.10
CA LEU A 108 -22.71 -8.38 21.83
C LEU A 108 -24.18 -8.73 22.07
N LEU A 109 -25.03 -7.76 22.41
CA LEU A 109 -26.44 -8.01 22.74
C LEU A 109 -27.37 -7.98 21.53
N ARG A 110 -27.00 -7.28 20.44
CA ARG A 110 -27.81 -7.17 19.21
C ARG A 110 -26.93 -7.21 17.95
N PRO A 111 -26.14 -8.29 17.72
CA PRO A 111 -25.24 -8.39 16.57
C PRO A 111 -25.95 -8.23 15.22
N HIS A 112 -27.20 -8.72 15.09
CA HIS A 112 -28.01 -8.56 13.88
C HIS A 112 -28.24 -7.08 13.54
N ALA A 113 -28.52 -6.22 14.52
CA ALA A 113 -28.76 -4.80 14.30
C ALA A 113 -27.51 -4.07 13.80
N VAL A 114 -26.32 -4.51 14.24
CA VAL A 114 -25.04 -3.98 13.76
C VAL A 114 -24.72 -4.50 12.35
N VAL A 115 -24.84 -5.80 12.10
CA VAL A 115 -24.51 -6.44 10.81
C VAL A 115 -25.45 -5.98 9.68
N PHE A 116 -26.75 -5.85 9.93
CA PHE A 116 -27.72 -5.33 8.95
C PHE A 116 -27.76 -3.80 8.87
N SER A 117 -26.85 -3.09 9.54
CA SER A 117 -26.77 -1.63 9.45
C SER A 117 -26.11 -1.16 8.15
N LYS A 118 -26.59 -0.04 7.59
CA LYS A 118 -25.98 0.58 6.39
C LYS A 118 -24.49 0.94 6.59
N PRO A 119 -24.03 1.47 7.75
CA PRO A 119 -22.61 1.70 8.00
C PRO A 119 -21.77 0.42 7.92
N PHE A 120 -22.24 -0.69 8.51
CA PHE A 120 -21.55 -1.97 8.42
C PHE A 120 -21.45 -2.44 6.97
N ALA A 121 -22.56 -2.42 6.21
CA ALA A 121 -22.58 -2.86 4.82
C ALA A 121 -21.60 -2.06 3.93
N LEU A 122 -21.50 -0.74 4.15
CA LEU A 122 -20.58 0.14 3.40
C LEU A 122 -19.10 -0.07 3.79
N ILE A 123 -18.81 -0.35 5.06
CA ILE A 123 -17.45 -0.67 5.53
C ILE A 123 -17.03 -2.08 5.09
N PHE A 124 -17.96 -3.04 5.13
CA PHE A 124 -17.79 -4.38 4.56
C PHE A 124 -17.51 -4.30 3.06
N ALA A 125 -18.29 -3.51 2.30
CA ALA A 125 -18.05 -3.31 0.87
C ALA A 125 -16.67 -2.68 0.61
N LEU A 126 -16.25 -1.68 1.39
CA LEU A 126 -14.94 -1.05 1.24
C LEU A 126 -13.79 -2.04 1.44
N TYR A 127 -13.71 -2.70 2.60
CA TYR A 127 -12.58 -3.56 2.92
C TYR A 127 -12.68 -4.92 2.21
N GLY A 128 -13.85 -5.55 2.23
CA GLY A 128 -14.13 -6.79 1.51
C GLY A 128 -13.95 -6.64 -0.01
N GLY A 129 -14.45 -5.56 -0.61
CA GLY A 129 -14.23 -5.28 -2.03
C GLY A 129 -12.75 -5.04 -2.38
N THR A 130 -12.01 -4.33 -1.54
CA THR A 130 -10.55 -4.14 -1.72
C THR A 130 -9.79 -5.46 -1.64
N TYR A 131 -10.11 -6.32 -0.66
CA TYR A 131 -9.53 -7.65 -0.53
C TYR A 131 -9.90 -8.55 -1.71
N LEU A 132 -11.16 -8.56 -2.13
CA LEU A 132 -11.64 -9.33 -3.26
C LEU A 132 -10.90 -8.95 -4.54
N THR A 133 -10.78 -7.65 -4.87
CA THR A 133 -10.01 -7.19 -6.03
C THR A 133 -8.55 -7.62 -5.96
N ALA A 134 -7.91 -7.53 -4.78
CA ALA A 134 -6.52 -7.96 -4.61
C ALA A 134 -6.35 -9.48 -4.77
N ASN A 135 -7.28 -10.27 -4.24
CA ASN A 135 -7.31 -11.73 -4.29
C ASN A 135 -7.58 -12.25 -5.71
N THR A 136 -8.62 -11.73 -6.37
CA THR A 136 -8.98 -12.08 -7.75
C THR A 136 -7.86 -11.75 -8.73
N LEU A 137 -7.10 -10.66 -8.51
CA LEU A 137 -5.94 -10.37 -9.35
C LEU A 137 -4.77 -11.35 -9.09
N ASP A 138 -4.55 -11.78 -7.84
CA ASP A 138 -3.58 -12.85 -7.55
C ASP A 138 -3.97 -14.16 -8.28
N THR A 139 -5.27 -14.49 -8.32
CA THR A 139 -5.82 -15.65 -9.04
C THR A 139 -5.74 -15.49 -10.56
N ALA A 140 -5.99 -14.30 -11.10
CA ALA A 140 -5.82 -14.02 -12.53
C ALA A 140 -4.35 -14.11 -12.95
N ALA A 141 -3.43 -13.55 -12.16
CA ALA A 141 -2.00 -13.62 -12.42
C ALA A 141 -1.45 -15.05 -12.32
N SER A 142 -1.89 -15.85 -11.34
CA SER A 142 -1.49 -17.26 -11.27
C SER A 142 -2.07 -18.11 -12.41
N THR A 143 -3.29 -17.80 -12.86
CA THR A 143 -3.90 -18.39 -14.06
C THR A 143 -3.10 -18.06 -15.32
N ILE A 144 -2.75 -16.79 -15.55
CA ILE A 144 -2.03 -16.34 -16.76
C ILE A 144 -0.58 -16.82 -16.77
N HIS A 145 0.15 -16.72 -15.64
CA HIS A 145 1.57 -17.09 -15.59
C HIS A 145 1.82 -18.57 -15.28
N ASN A 146 0.77 -19.40 -15.22
CA ASN A 146 0.83 -20.82 -14.82
C ASN A 146 1.65 -21.06 -13.54
N THR A 147 1.39 -20.25 -12.52
CA THR A 147 2.01 -20.40 -11.18
C THR A 147 1.00 -20.98 -10.18
N PRO A 148 1.44 -21.51 -9.01
CA PRO A 148 0.53 -22.06 -8.00
C PRO A 148 -0.60 -21.09 -7.62
N ALA A 149 -1.78 -21.63 -7.31
CA ALA A 149 -2.96 -20.85 -6.90
C ALA A 149 -2.72 -20.08 -5.59
N SER A 150 -1.85 -20.61 -4.74
CA SER A 150 -1.33 -19.98 -3.53
C SER A 150 -0.41 -18.76 -3.77
N SER A 151 0.02 -18.52 -5.02
CA SER A 151 0.86 -17.37 -5.39
C SER A 151 0.19 -16.03 -5.05
N VAL A 152 1.01 -15.07 -4.62
CA VAL A 152 0.62 -13.71 -4.25
C VAL A 152 1.45 -12.74 -5.06
N THR A 153 0.83 -12.11 -6.07
CA THR A 153 1.48 -11.11 -6.90
C THR A 153 1.75 -9.85 -6.08
N SER A 154 2.89 -9.22 -6.34
CA SER A 154 3.28 -7.95 -5.73
C SER A 154 3.75 -7.02 -6.85
N GLY A 155 2.82 -6.36 -7.54
CA GLY A 155 3.12 -5.63 -8.78
C GLY A 155 2.20 -4.43 -9.02
N THR A 156 2.55 -3.65 -10.05
CA THR A 156 1.83 -2.44 -10.48
C THR A 156 0.36 -2.73 -10.77
N ALA A 157 0.03 -3.85 -11.42
CA ALA A 157 -1.34 -4.27 -11.68
C ALA A 157 -2.15 -4.44 -10.38
N LYS A 158 -1.57 -5.08 -9.35
CA LYS A 158 -2.24 -5.26 -8.05
C LYS A 158 -2.43 -3.95 -7.33
N PHE A 159 -1.40 -3.11 -7.32
CA PHE A 159 -1.47 -1.77 -6.77
C PHE A 159 -2.58 -0.95 -7.46
N ALA A 160 -2.61 -0.92 -8.79
CA ALA A 160 -3.61 -0.18 -9.56
C ALA A 160 -5.03 -0.71 -9.31
N ALA A 161 -5.27 -2.00 -9.47
CA ALA A 161 -6.60 -2.60 -9.30
C ALA A 161 -7.14 -2.39 -7.87
N SER A 162 -6.35 -2.71 -6.84
CA SER A 162 -6.77 -2.54 -5.45
C SER A 162 -6.92 -1.06 -5.04
N SER A 163 -6.12 -0.15 -5.61
CA SER A 163 -6.28 1.29 -5.35
C SER A 163 -7.54 1.83 -6.02
N THR A 164 -7.79 1.52 -7.29
CA THR A 164 -9.01 1.92 -8.01
C THR A 164 -10.27 1.39 -7.31
N ALA A 165 -10.27 0.13 -6.87
CA ALA A 165 -11.36 -0.43 -6.09
C ALA A 165 -11.53 0.31 -4.75
N ASN A 166 -10.45 0.55 -4.00
CA ASN A 166 -10.53 1.23 -2.71
C ASN A 166 -11.05 2.66 -2.84
N ILE A 167 -10.50 3.44 -3.77
CA ILE A 167 -10.89 4.83 -4.04
C ILE A 167 -12.35 4.89 -4.50
N GLY A 168 -12.74 4.07 -5.49
CA GLY A 168 -14.10 4.05 -6.02
C GLY A 168 -15.15 3.69 -4.96
N ILE A 169 -14.91 2.65 -4.16
CA ILE A 169 -15.82 2.27 -3.08
C ILE A 169 -15.80 3.30 -1.94
N CYS A 170 -14.64 3.90 -1.64
CA CYS A 170 -14.54 4.97 -0.63
C CYS A 170 -15.37 6.20 -1.04
N MET A 171 -15.25 6.65 -2.29
CA MET A 171 -16.05 7.74 -2.86
C MET A 171 -17.56 7.43 -2.80
N TYR A 172 -17.97 6.22 -3.18
CA TYR A 172 -19.37 5.79 -3.07
C TYR A 172 -19.87 5.81 -1.61
N LYS A 173 -19.09 5.22 -0.70
CA LYS A 173 -19.36 5.21 0.75
C LYS A 173 -19.50 6.63 1.29
N ASP A 174 -18.60 7.56 0.94
CA ASP A 174 -18.66 8.96 1.40
C ASP A 174 -19.88 9.71 0.85
N GLN A 175 -20.25 9.49 -0.43
CA GLN A 175 -21.48 10.05 -0.99
C GLN A 175 -22.74 9.53 -0.28
N VAL A 176 -22.81 8.24 0.04
CA VAL A 176 -23.97 7.65 0.73
C VAL A 176 -24.02 8.13 2.18
N PHE A 177 -22.88 8.23 2.90
CA PHE A 177 -22.84 8.82 4.25
C PHE A 177 -23.29 10.30 4.25
N ALA A 178 -22.82 11.11 3.28
CA ALA A 178 -23.24 12.50 3.15
C ALA A 178 -24.76 12.63 2.91
N ARG A 179 -25.36 11.73 2.12
CA ARG A 179 -26.81 11.68 1.89
C ARG A 179 -27.62 11.17 3.10
N MET A 180 -27.05 10.31 3.94
CA MET A 180 -27.73 9.75 5.12
C MET A 180 -27.63 10.64 6.37
N PHE A 181 -26.53 11.37 6.54
CA PHE A 181 -26.22 12.13 7.74
C PHE A 181 -26.06 13.64 7.50
N GLY A 182 -26.15 14.11 6.26
CA GLY A 182 -26.19 15.53 5.92
C GLY A 182 -27.55 16.17 6.28
N PRO A 183 -27.62 17.51 6.36
CA PRO A 183 -28.88 18.21 6.59
C PRO A 183 -29.91 17.91 5.48
N PRO A 184 -31.22 17.76 5.80
CA PRO A 184 -32.25 17.55 4.79
C PRO A 184 -32.23 18.64 3.70
N GLY A 185 -32.17 18.24 2.44
CA GLY A 185 -32.12 19.15 1.29
C GLY A 185 -30.74 19.77 0.97
N ALA A 186 -29.70 19.50 1.75
CA ALA A 186 -28.36 19.99 1.44
C ALA A 186 -27.75 19.24 0.23
N THR A 187 -27.55 19.95 -0.88
CA THR A 187 -26.78 19.41 -2.01
C THR A 187 -25.31 19.26 -1.62
N PRO A 188 -24.67 18.09 -1.82
CA PRO A 188 -23.25 17.92 -1.53
C PRO A 188 -22.42 18.93 -2.33
N ARG A 189 -21.59 19.72 -1.64
CA ARG A 189 -20.71 20.71 -2.29
C ARG A 189 -19.77 19.97 -3.25
N PRO A 190 -19.55 20.47 -4.49
CA PRO A 190 -18.56 19.88 -5.39
C PRO A 190 -17.18 19.89 -4.73
N VAL A 191 -16.55 18.73 -4.68
CA VAL A 191 -15.23 18.54 -4.07
C VAL A 191 -14.16 19.07 -5.03
N PRO A 192 -13.24 19.98 -4.61
CA PRO A 192 -12.19 20.49 -5.48
C PRO A 192 -11.27 19.38 -6.00
N MET A 193 -10.80 19.52 -7.25
CA MET A 193 -9.87 18.57 -7.87
C MET A 193 -8.62 18.31 -7.02
N LEU A 194 -8.10 19.34 -6.32
CA LEU A 194 -6.97 19.19 -5.40
C LEU A 194 -7.32 18.31 -4.19
N THR A 195 -8.52 18.44 -3.60
CA THR A 195 -8.98 17.55 -2.53
C THR A 195 -9.09 16.12 -3.02
N TYR A 196 -9.65 15.90 -4.22
CA TYR A 196 -9.69 14.57 -4.84
C TYR A 196 -8.29 13.99 -5.03
N ALA A 197 -7.35 14.76 -5.59
CA ALA A 197 -5.97 14.30 -5.81
C ALA A 197 -5.26 13.94 -4.49
N LEU A 198 -5.44 14.74 -3.43
CA LEU A 198 -4.85 14.49 -2.12
C LEU A 198 -5.42 13.25 -1.42
N PHE A 199 -6.74 13.03 -1.51
CA PHE A 199 -7.37 11.83 -0.97
C PHE A 199 -6.97 10.57 -1.75
N THR A 200 -7.00 10.64 -3.08
CA THR A 200 -6.52 9.58 -3.99
C THR A 200 -5.07 9.19 -3.69
N LEU A 201 -4.16 10.18 -3.56
CA LEU A 201 -2.75 9.93 -3.24
C LEU A 201 -2.59 9.26 -1.86
N ARG A 202 -3.35 9.72 -0.85
CA ARG A 202 -3.38 9.12 0.49
C ARG A 202 -3.90 7.68 0.48
N ASP A 203 -4.90 7.37 -0.34
CA ASP A 203 -5.48 6.03 -0.46
C ASP A 203 -4.49 5.10 -1.15
N CYS A 204 -3.92 5.52 -2.29
CA CYS A 204 -2.80 4.87 -2.96
C CYS A 204 -1.64 4.53 -2.01
N MET A 205 -1.15 5.50 -1.22
CA MET A 205 -0.09 5.25 -0.23
C MET A 205 -0.49 4.17 0.79
N THR A 206 -1.74 4.21 1.27
CA THR A 206 -2.27 3.25 2.24
C THR A 206 -2.38 1.85 1.64
N ILE A 207 -2.90 1.72 0.43
CA ILE A 207 -3.06 0.44 -0.30
C ILE A 207 -1.70 -0.15 -0.70
N PHE A 208 -0.77 0.67 -1.18
CA PHE A 208 0.60 0.24 -1.47
C PHE A 208 1.26 -0.36 -0.22
N ALA A 209 1.22 0.35 0.91
CA ALA A 209 1.78 -0.14 2.17
C ALA A 209 1.07 -1.39 2.72
N SER A 210 -0.23 -1.56 2.44
CA SER A 210 -1.03 -2.70 2.94
C SER A 210 -0.83 -3.99 2.13
N PHE A 211 -0.62 -3.90 0.82
CA PHE A 211 -0.63 -5.05 -0.09
C PHE A 211 0.70 -5.32 -0.81
N ASN A 212 1.58 -4.33 -0.97
CA ASN A 212 2.83 -4.47 -1.74
C ASN A 212 4.11 -4.49 -0.88
N VAL A 213 4.07 -3.88 0.31
CA VAL A 213 5.20 -3.87 1.25
C VAL A 213 5.33 -5.18 2.05
N PRO A 214 4.25 -5.79 2.60
CA PRO A 214 4.39 -6.99 3.43
C PRO A 214 5.00 -8.20 2.70
N PRO A 215 4.60 -8.56 1.46
CA PRO A 215 5.23 -9.67 0.75
C PRO A 215 6.71 -9.46 0.41
N ARG A 216 7.15 -8.21 0.26
CA ARG A 216 8.54 -7.85 -0.07
C ARG A 216 9.45 -7.76 1.15
N LEU A 217 9.02 -7.00 2.16
CA LEU A 217 9.84 -6.71 3.35
C LEU A 217 9.66 -7.76 4.46
N GLY A 218 8.56 -8.51 4.42
CA GLY A 218 8.26 -9.59 5.37
C GLY A 218 9.33 -10.69 5.43
N PRO A 219 9.77 -11.27 4.29
CA PRO A 219 10.85 -12.25 4.24
C PRO A 219 12.19 -11.67 4.74
N TRP A 220 12.58 -10.50 4.23
CA TRP A 220 13.80 -9.79 4.64
C TRP A 220 13.84 -9.49 6.15
N LEU A 221 12.71 -9.11 6.75
CA LEU A 221 12.62 -8.93 8.20
C LEU A 221 12.73 -10.29 8.91
N ASN A 222 12.11 -11.33 8.37
CA ASN A 222 12.11 -12.66 8.97
C ASN A 222 13.51 -13.30 9.04
N GLU A 223 14.39 -12.98 8.10
CA GLU A 223 15.81 -13.37 8.09
C GLU A 223 16.66 -12.61 9.13
N ARG A 224 16.22 -11.41 9.53
CA ARG A 224 16.93 -10.51 10.47
C ARG A 224 16.39 -10.56 11.91
N MET A 225 15.26 -11.22 12.13
CA MET A 225 14.74 -11.47 13.48
C MET A 225 15.48 -12.63 14.14
N GLY A 226 15.85 -12.48 15.40
CA GLY A 226 16.40 -13.57 16.20
C GLY A 226 15.41 -14.74 16.33
N GLU A 227 15.97 -15.95 16.49
CA GLU A 227 15.25 -17.23 16.62
C GLU A 227 13.99 -17.15 17.50
N GLU A 228 14.11 -16.55 18.69
CA GLU A 228 13.01 -16.43 19.66
C GLU A 228 11.84 -15.56 19.21
N MET A 229 12.09 -14.55 18.36
CA MET A 229 11.02 -13.75 17.75
C MET A 229 10.42 -14.49 16.56
N ARG A 230 11.24 -15.15 15.74
CA ARG A 230 10.82 -15.95 14.58
C ARG A 230 9.87 -17.10 14.96
N LYS A 231 10.07 -17.71 16.14
CA LYS A 231 9.16 -18.72 16.73
C LYS A 231 7.79 -18.16 17.12
N LYS A 232 7.69 -16.87 17.49
CA LYS A 232 6.47 -16.25 18.03
C LYS A 232 5.65 -15.52 16.97
N VAL A 233 6.30 -14.79 16.05
CA VAL A 233 5.65 -13.98 15.02
C VAL A 233 6.48 -14.02 13.75
N SER A 234 5.86 -14.22 12.58
CA SER A 234 6.57 -14.14 11.30
C SER A 234 6.82 -12.69 10.88
N GLY A 235 7.96 -12.42 10.23
CA GLY A 235 8.31 -11.07 9.76
C GLY A 235 7.23 -10.47 8.85
N LEU A 236 6.58 -11.31 8.03
CA LEU A 236 5.40 -10.93 7.24
C LEU A 236 4.24 -10.38 8.09
N THR A 237 3.94 -11.00 9.23
CA THR A 237 2.88 -10.53 10.14
C THR A 237 3.25 -9.19 10.77
N VAL A 238 4.51 -9.02 11.19
CA VAL A 238 5.01 -7.75 11.74
C VAL A 238 4.87 -6.63 10.70
N VAL A 239 5.32 -6.84 9.46
CA VAL A 239 5.21 -5.84 8.38
C VAL A 239 3.75 -5.58 8.00
N GLN A 240 2.87 -6.59 8.00
CA GLN A 240 1.43 -6.43 7.71
C GLN A 240 0.73 -5.47 8.69
N PHE A 241 1.19 -5.39 9.94
CA PHE A 241 0.70 -4.42 10.92
C PHE A 241 1.46 -3.08 10.84
N ALA A 242 2.79 -3.13 10.74
CA ALA A 242 3.65 -1.95 10.80
C ALA A 242 3.56 -1.07 9.56
N ALA A 243 3.65 -1.63 8.35
CA ALA A 243 3.68 -0.86 7.10
C ALA A 243 2.44 0.06 6.92
N PRO A 244 1.18 -0.42 7.06
CA PRO A 244 0.01 0.44 6.88
C PRO A 244 -0.19 1.43 8.03
N ALA A 245 0.36 1.17 9.23
CA ALA A 245 0.39 2.12 10.33
C ALA A 245 1.42 3.23 10.08
N MET A 246 2.66 2.89 9.73
CA MET A 246 3.75 3.84 9.49
C MET A 246 3.43 4.80 8.33
N VAL A 247 2.78 4.32 7.26
CA VAL A 247 2.38 5.20 6.15
C VAL A 247 1.30 6.22 6.55
N GLN A 248 0.64 6.10 7.71
CA GLN A 248 -0.25 7.14 8.21
C GLN A 248 0.49 8.41 8.66
N LEU A 249 1.75 8.31 9.09
CA LEU A 249 2.56 9.49 9.43
C LEU A 249 2.69 10.42 8.20
N ALA A 250 2.93 9.84 7.02
CA ALA A 250 3.10 10.55 5.76
C ALA A 250 1.78 10.85 5.01
N SER A 251 0.77 9.98 5.12
CA SER A 251 -0.50 10.14 4.40
C SER A 251 -1.58 10.93 5.16
N THR A 252 -1.43 11.12 6.48
CA THR A 252 -2.34 11.97 7.27
C THR A 252 -2.21 13.47 6.94
N PRO A 253 -1.01 14.05 6.73
CA PRO A 253 -0.87 15.42 6.23
C PRO A 253 -1.63 15.69 4.94
N LEU A 254 -1.60 14.76 3.98
CA LEU A 254 -2.36 14.86 2.72
C LEU A 254 -3.88 14.85 2.96
N HIS A 255 -4.35 14.00 3.87
CA HIS A 255 -5.76 13.95 4.26
C HIS A 255 -6.22 15.22 4.98
N LEU A 256 -5.45 15.74 5.93
CA LEU A 256 -5.76 16.99 6.62
C LEU A 256 -5.74 18.18 5.65
N LEU A 257 -4.81 18.21 4.70
CA LEU A 257 -4.78 19.22 3.66
C LEU A 257 -6.00 19.12 2.72
N GLY A 258 -6.39 17.93 2.30
CA GLY A 258 -7.56 17.73 1.44
C GLY A 258 -8.85 18.20 2.12
N LEU A 259 -9.01 17.92 3.42
CA LEU A 259 -10.09 18.45 4.25
C LEU A 259 -10.02 19.98 4.38
N ASP A 260 -8.83 20.54 4.57
CA ASP A 260 -8.63 21.99 4.71
C ASP A 260 -8.96 22.75 3.42
N VAL A 261 -8.58 22.22 2.26
CA VAL A 261 -8.91 22.75 0.93
C VAL A 261 -10.42 22.70 0.66
N TYR A 262 -11.10 21.63 1.11
CA TYR A 262 -12.55 21.46 0.96
C TYR A 262 -13.36 22.38 1.88
N ASN A 263 -12.96 22.49 3.15
CA ASN A 263 -13.65 23.27 4.17
C ASN A 263 -13.38 24.78 4.03
N ARG A 264 -12.15 25.16 3.67
CA ARG A 264 -11.72 26.56 3.46
C ARG A 264 -11.33 26.76 1.99
N PRO A 265 -12.29 26.85 1.05
CA PRO A 265 -11.97 27.13 -0.35
C PRO A 265 -11.29 28.50 -0.50
N ASN A 266 -10.33 28.60 -1.42
CA ASN A 266 -9.60 29.86 -1.65
C ASN A 266 -10.43 30.82 -2.49
N ALA A 267 -11.36 31.54 -1.85
CA ALA A 267 -12.20 32.55 -2.48
C ALA A 267 -11.55 33.95 -2.40
N ALA A 268 -11.82 34.82 -3.37
CA ALA A 268 -11.27 36.19 -3.42
C ALA A 268 -11.61 37.02 -2.16
N ALA A 269 -12.76 36.76 -1.52
CA ALA A 269 -13.18 37.42 -0.28
C ALA A 269 -12.45 36.91 0.98
N THR A 270 -11.87 35.71 0.94
CA THR A 270 -11.16 35.09 2.08
C THR A 270 -9.94 34.30 1.56
N PRO A 271 -8.87 34.98 1.11
CA PRO A 271 -7.66 34.32 0.64
C PRO A 271 -6.97 33.57 1.79
N VAL A 272 -6.71 32.28 1.60
CA VAL A 272 -6.10 31.42 2.64
C VAL A 272 -4.66 31.10 2.24
N SER A 273 -3.70 31.78 2.88
CA SER A 273 -2.27 31.49 2.73
C SER A 273 -1.95 30.02 3.01
N TRP A 274 -1.06 29.44 2.20
CA TRP A 274 -0.55 28.08 2.38
C TRP A 274 0.09 27.84 3.76
N GLN A 275 0.70 28.87 4.36
CA GLN A 275 1.23 28.81 5.73
C GLN A 275 0.12 28.52 6.76
N ASN A 276 -1.03 29.21 6.64
CA ASN A 276 -2.20 29.02 7.52
C ASN A 276 -2.90 27.66 7.30
N ARG A 277 -2.72 27.04 6.13
CA ARG A 277 -3.13 25.65 5.89
C ARG A 277 -2.20 24.69 6.61
N TRP A 278 -0.89 24.84 6.43
CA TRP A 278 0.10 23.96 7.03
C TRP A 278 0.14 24.03 8.56
N GLN A 279 -0.09 25.21 9.15
CA GLN A 279 -0.24 25.37 10.60
C GLN A 279 -1.48 24.62 11.14
N SER A 280 -2.60 24.62 10.40
CA SER A 280 -3.80 23.84 10.73
C SER A 280 -3.55 22.33 10.63
N VAL A 281 -2.83 21.89 9.59
CA VAL A 281 -2.40 20.49 9.43
C VAL A 281 -1.50 20.08 10.60
N ALA A 282 -0.45 20.85 10.91
CA ALA A 282 0.49 20.56 11.99
C ALA A 282 -0.20 20.46 13.36
N LYS A 283 -1.11 21.39 13.68
CA LYS A 283 -1.88 21.39 14.94
C LYS A 283 -2.71 20.11 15.13
N ASN A 284 -3.29 19.58 14.05
CA ASN A 284 -4.19 18.42 14.11
C ASN A 284 -3.48 17.08 13.79
N TRP A 285 -2.26 17.12 13.25
CA TRP A 285 -1.56 15.95 12.69
C TRP A 285 -1.43 14.79 13.67
N GLY A 286 -0.98 15.02 14.91
CA GLY A 286 -0.76 13.96 15.89
C GLY A 286 -2.05 13.19 16.23
N ILE A 287 -3.10 13.91 16.64
CA ILE A 287 -4.40 13.33 17.01
C ILE A 287 -5.02 12.60 15.81
N SER A 288 -5.01 13.22 14.63
CA SER A 288 -5.57 12.61 13.41
C SER A 288 -4.77 11.38 12.97
N THR A 289 -3.44 11.38 13.13
CA THR A 289 -2.61 10.22 12.78
C THR A 289 -2.88 9.05 13.72
N MET A 290 -2.96 9.29 15.03
CA MET A 290 -3.31 8.24 16.00
C MET A 290 -4.69 7.64 15.69
N ALA A 291 -5.72 8.48 15.50
CA ALA A 291 -7.06 8.04 15.12
C ALA A 291 -7.06 7.15 13.86
N ARG A 292 -6.28 7.53 12.84
CA ARG A 292 -6.15 6.78 11.59
C ARG A 292 -5.36 5.48 11.73
N ILE A 293 -4.32 5.44 12.56
CA ILE A 293 -3.57 4.22 12.90
C ILE A 293 -4.48 3.24 13.66
N CYS A 294 -5.22 3.71 14.67
CA CYS A 294 -6.20 2.90 15.41
C CYS A 294 -7.22 2.24 14.47
N ARG A 295 -7.72 2.97 13.46
CA ARG A 295 -8.61 2.43 12.43
C ARG A 295 -7.93 1.41 11.50
N ILE A 296 -6.69 1.67 11.10
CA ILE A 296 -6.01 0.92 10.04
C ILE A 296 -5.37 -0.39 10.51
N ILE A 297 -4.95 -0.48 11.78
CA ILE A 297 -4.41 -1.72 12.35
C ILE A 297 -5.43 -2.88 12.31
N PRO A 298 -6.69 -2.73 12.75
CA PRO A 298 -7.73 -3.73 12.53
C PRO A 298 -7.96 -4.00 11.04
N ALA A 299 -8.08 -2.95 10.24
CA ALA A 299 -8.46 -3.06 8.84
C ALA A 299 -7.45 -3.84 7.98
N TYR A 300 -6.19 -3.41 7.96
CA TYR A 300 -5.16 -3.95 7.08
C TYR A 300 -4.15 -4.86 7.79
N GLY A 301 -4.00 -4.75 9.11
CA GLY A 301 -3.22 -5.69 9.93
C GLY A 301 -4.00 -6.98 10.17
N VAL A 302 -5.04 -6.93 11.01
CA VAL A 302 -5.85 -8.11 11.35
C VAL A 302 -6.58 -8.65 10.12
N GLY A 303 -7.29 -7.79 9.37
CA GLY A 303 -7.98 -8.16 8.14
C GLY A 303 -7.03 -8.76 7.09
N GLY A 304 -5.81 -8.22 6.95
CA GLY A 304 -4.82 -8.71 5.99
C GLY A 304 -4.31 -10.11 6.34
N VAL A 305 -4.02 -10.36 7.62
CA VAL A 305 -3.61 -11.69 8.10
C VAL A 305 -4.74 -12.72 7.93
N VAL A 306 -5.98 -12.35 8.26
CA VAL A 306 -7.14 -13.27 8.14
C VAL A 306 -7.45 -13.57 6.68
N ASN A 307 -7.56 -12.55 5.82
CA ASN A 307 -7.74 -12.72 4.38
C ASN A 307 -6.70 -13.68 3.80
N ARG A 308 -5.41 -13.41 4.06
CA ARG A 308 -4.31 -14.25 3.56
C ARG A 308 -4.38 -15.68 4.08
N LYS A 309 -4.60 -15.90 5.38
CA LYS A 309 -4.66 -17.26 5.96
C LYS A 309 -5.82 -18.07 5.40
N VAL A 310 -7.01 -17.47 5.29
CA VAL A 310 -8.19 -18.13 4.73
C VAL A 310 -8.00 -18.41 3.23
N ARG A 311 -7.48 -17.43 2.45
CA ARG A 311 -7.19 -17.63 1.02
C ARG A 311 -6.21 -18.79 0.81
N LEU A 312 -5.07 -18.78 1.49
CA LEU A 312 -4.05 -19.83 1.35
C LEU A 312 -4.62 -21.23 1.67
N SER A 313 -5.29 -21.39 2.81
CA SER A 313 -5.85 -22.69 3.21
C SER A 313 -6.92 -23.22 2.25
N LEU A 314 -7.67 -22.33 1.57
CA LEU A 314 -8.61 -22.71 0.52
C LEU A 314 -7.89 -23.00 -0.81
N MET A 315 -6.92 -22.20 -1.22
CA MET A 315 -6.15 -22.44 -2.46
C MET A 315 -5.37 -23.76 -2.40
N GLU A 316 -4.79 -24.11 -1.25
CA GLU A 316 -4.15 -25.42 -1.01
C GLU A 316 -5.13 -26.61 -1.14
N ARG A 317 -6.43 -26.40 -0.86
CA ARG A 317 -7.49 -27.39 -1.11
C ARG A 317 -7.95 -27.43 -2.57
N ALA A 318 -7.72 -26.36 -3.32
CA ALA A 318 -8.05 -26.27 -4.75
C ALA A 318 -6.98 -26.90 -5.65
N GLU A 319 -5.77 -27.08 -5.13
CA GLU A 319 -4.64 -27.70 -5.85
C GLU A 319 -4.66 -29.23 -5.78
N LYS A 320 -5.15 -29.78 -4.66
CA LYS A 320 -5.47 -31.20 -4.48
C LYS A 320 -6.57 -31.64 -5.45
#